data_AF-A0A931R4L0-F1
#
_entry.id   AF-A0A931R4L0-F1
#
_cell.length_a   1.000
_cell.length_b   1.000
_cell.length_c   1.000
_cell.angle_alpha   90.00
_cell.angle_beta   90.00
_cell.angle_gamma   90.00
#
_symmetry.space_group_name_H-M   'P 1'
#
loop_
_entity.id
_entity.type
_entity.pdbx_description
1 polymer ?
#
loop_
_entity_poly.entity_id
_entity_poly.type
_entity_poly.pdbx_seq_one_letter_code
_entity_poly.pdbx_strand_id
1 'polypeptide(L)' 'MDTKRVATGIIGLDAIFQGGFLPNRSYLVGGDAGTGKTTACMQFLLTGLTQGE' A
#
# COMPACT_ATOMS: atom_id res chain seq x y z
N MET A 1 -2.10 -7.76 19.86
CA MET A 1 -2.00 -6.68 18.87
C MET A 1 -2.15 -7.35 17.52
N ASP A 2 -3.18 -6.99 16.76
CA ASP A 2 -3.47 -7.63 15.48
C ASP A 2 -2.29 -7.37 14.52
N THR A 3 -1.61 -8.44 14.11
CA THR A 3 -0.39 -8.39 13.28
C THR A 3 -0.69 -8.52 11.78
N LYS A 4 -1.98 -8.53 11.41
CA LYS A 4 -2.39 -8.66 10.02
C LYS A 4 -2.00 -7.41 9.24
N ARG A 5 -1.13 -7.59 8.23
CA ARG A 5 -0.68 -6.53 7.33
C ARG A 5 -1.80 -6.15 6.35
N VAL A 6 -1.80 -4.88 5.95
CA VAL A 6 -2.70 -4.31 4.96
C VAL A 6 -2.01 -4.36 3.61
N ALA A 7 -2.52 -5.19 2.69
CA ALA A 7 -1.93 -5.35 1.37
C ALA A 7 -2.00 -4.04 0.58
N THR A 8 -0.94 -3.72 -0.14
CA THR A 8 -0.90 -2.53 -0.99
C THR A 8 -1.53 -2.73 -2.35
N GLY A 9 -1.69 -3.98 -2.76
CA GLY A 9 -2.15 -4.34 -4.10
C GLY A 9 -1.09 -4.12 -5.18
N ILE A 10 0.14 -3.78 -4.78
CA ILE A 10 1.30 -3.66 -5.65
C ILE A 10 2.20 -4.86 -5.35
N ILE A 11 2.19 -5.86 -6.22
CA ILE A 11 2.85 -7.17 -6.01
C ILE A 11 4.31 -7.02 -5.54
N GLY A 12 5.08 -6.17 -6.21
CA GLY A 12 6.49 -5.94 -5.85
C GLY A 12 6.67 -5.27 -4.48
N LEU A 13 5.76 -4.36 -4.12
CA LEU A 13 5.82 -3.63 -2.86
C LEU A 13 5.37 -4.51 -1.69
N ASP A 14 4.33 -5.32 -1.90
CA ASP A 14 3.86 -6.30 -0.92
C ASP A 14 4.94 -7.35 -0.63
N ALA A 15 5.69 -7.80 -1.65
CA ALA A 15 6.83 -8.68 -1.43
C ALA A 15 7.92 -8.04 -0.54
N ILE A 16 8.24 -6.76 -0.79
CA ILE A 16 9.23 -6.02 0.01
C ILE A 16 8.74 -5.83 1.45
N PHE A 17 7.46 -5.54 1.64
CA PHE A 17 6.87 -5.31 2.97
C PHE A 17 6.29 -6.58 3.61
N GLN A 18 6.62 -7.77 3.11
CA GLN A 18 6.19 -9.06 3.66
C GLN A 18 4.66 -9.20 3.79
N GLY A 19 3.92 -8.77 2.77
CA GLY A 19 2.46 -8.80 2.71
C GLY A 19 1.79 -7.43 2.91
N GLY A 20 2.57 -6.35 3.00
CA GLY A 20 2.06 -4.97 2.98
C GLY A 20 2.34 -4.15 4.25
N PHE A 21 1.59 -3.08 4.41
CA PHE A 21 1.77 -2.11 5.49
C PHE A 21 1.32 -2.65 6.85
N LEU A 22 1.88 -2.08 7.92
CA LEU A 22 1.37 -2.32 9.27
C LEU A 22 0.12 -1.46 9.48
N PRO A 23 -0.96 -2.01 10.08
CA PRO A 23 -2.17 -1.25 10.34
C PRO A 23 -1.92 -0.12 11.35
N ASN A 24 -2.76 0.92 11.30
CA ASN A 24 -2.71 2.08 12.22
C ASN A 24 -1.35 2.83 12.19
N ARG A 25 -0.78 2.98 11.00
CA ARG A 25 0.46 3.74 10.74
C ARG A 25 0.27 4.65 9.54
N SER A 26 1.00 5.76 9.53
CA SER A 26 1.10 6.65 8.37
C SER A 26 2.37 6.37 7.59
N TYR A 27 2.26 6.32 6.27
CA TYR A 27 3.37 6.07 5.36
C TYR A 27 3.53 7.24 4.38
N LEU A 28 4.77 7.62 4.09
CA LEU A 28 5.09 8.67 3.11
C LEU A 28 5.62 8.02 1.83
N VAL A 29 4.99 8.32 0.69
CA VAL A 29 5.44 7.89 -0.64
C VAL A 29 6.15 9.06 -1.33
N GLY A 30 7.48 8.99 -1.41
CA GLY A 30 8.34 10.03 -2.01
C GLY A 30 8.97 9.61 -3.34
N GLY A 31 9.29 10.59 -4.19
CA GLY A 31 9.94 10.38 -5.48
C GLY A 31 9.71 11.55 -6.45
N ASP A 32 10.52 11.63 -7.51
CA ASP A 32 10.47 12.71 -8.51
C ASP A 32 9.16 12.75 -9.30
N ALA A 33 8.91 13.83 -10.04
CA ALA A 33 7.75 13.91 -10.94
C ALA A 33 7.75 12.76 -11.96
N GLY A 34 6.57 12.18 -12.25
CA GLY A 34 6.44 11.07 -13.19
C GLY A 34 6.76 9.67 -12.65
N THR A 35 7.22 9.52 -11.40
CA THR A 35 7.57 8.22 -10.78
C THR A 35 6.36 7.35 -10.36
N GLY A 36 5.13 7.74 -10.67
CA GLY A 36 3.94 6.93 -10.41
C GLY A 36 3.39 6.96 -8.99
N LYS A 37 3.78 7.92 -8.13
CA LYS A 37 3.28 8.06 -6.75
C LYS A 37 1.75 8.05 -6.65
N THR A 38 1.08 8.87 -7.46
CA THR A 38 -0.39 8.94 -7.49
C THR A 38 -1.00 7.60 -7.90
N THR A 39 -0.41 6.94 -8.89
CA THR A 39 -0.84 5.60 -9.34
C THR A 39 -0.69 4.57 -8.23
N ALA A 40 0.43 4.58 -7.49
CA ALA A 40 0.67 3.68 -6.37
C ALA A 40 -0.36 3.90 -5.24
N CYS A 41 -0.62 5.17 -4.88
CA CYS A 41 -1.64 5.50 -3.89
C CYS A 41 -3.05 5.11 -4.36
N MET A 42 -3.37 5.31 -5.63
CA MET A 42 -4.66 4.91 -6.20
C MET A 42 -4.84 3.39 -6.14
N GLN A 43 -3.79 2.62 -6.48
CA GLN A 43 -3.80 1.16 -6.39
C GLN A 43 -4.07 0.69 -4.96
N PHE A 44 -3.45 1.32 -3.96
CA PHE A 44 -3.71 1.05 -2.54
C PHE A 44 -5.20 1.25 -2.19
N LEU A 45 -5.77 2.41 -2.57
CA LEU A 45 -7.17 2.72 -2.30
C LEU A 45 -8.15 1.77 -3.01
N LEU A 46 -7.90 1.46 -4.29
CA LEU A 46 -8.70 0.51 -5.05
C LEU A 46 -8.64 -0.89 -4.43
N THR A 47 -7.47 -1.29 -3.94
CA THR A 47 -7.29 -2.57 -3.25
C THR A 47 -8.11 -2.62 -1.96
N GLY A 48 -8.06 -1.58 -1.13
CA GLY A 48 -8.92 -1.44 0.06
C GLY A 48 -10.40 -1.56 -0.28
N LEU A 49 -10.85 -0.84 -1.32
CA LEU A 49 -12.24 -0.92 -1.81
C LEU A 49 -12.64 -2.34 -2.21
N THR A 50 -11.76 -3.09 -2.90
CA THR A 50 -12.05 -4.48 -3.29
C THR A 50 -12.06 -5.46 -2.11
N GLN A 51 -11.40 -5.10 -1.00
CA GLN A 51 -11.34 -5.91 0.22
C GLN A 51 -12.44 -5.54 1.24
N GLY A 52 -13.22 -4.50 0.95
CA GLY A 52 -14.33 -4.06 1.80
C GLY A 52 -13.91 -3.19 2.98
N GLU A 53 -12.78 -2.48 2.87
CA GLU A 53 -12.35 -1.45 3.81
C GLU A 53 -12.96 -0.07 3.53
#